data_AF-A0A7I7Q908-F1
#
_entry.id   AF-A0A7I7Q908-F1
#
_cell.length_a   1.000
_cell.length_b   1.000
_cell.length_c   1.000
_cell.angle_alpha   90.00
_cell.angle_beta   90.00
_cell.angle_gamma   90.00
#
_symmetry.space_group_name_H-M   'P 1'
#
loop_
_entity.id
_entity.type
_entity.pdbx_description
1 polymer ?
#
loop_
_entity_poly.entity_id
_entity_poly.type
_entity_poly.pdbx_seq_one_letter_code
_entity_poly.pdbx_strand_id
1 'polypeptide(L)' 'MLKKVEIEVDDGLVQEAIRRYHLADAREVIHLALRTLLDAEADGDQKGIYDEFSDLGAWQPDRNGGGG' A
#
# COMPACT_ATOMS: atom_id res chain seq x y z
N MET A 1 6.58 -14.97 -19.34
CA MET A 1 5.96 -14.88 -20.69
C MET A 1 4.67 -14.10 -20.55
N LEU A 2 4.49 -13.02 -21.31
CA LEU A 2 3.25 -12.21 -21.26
C LEU A 2 2.23 -12.82 -22.23
N LYS A 3 1.01 -13.06 -21.76
CA LYS A 3 -0.13 -13.45 -22.59
C LYS A 3 -1.11 -12.29 -22.65
N LYS A 4 -1.65 -12.00 -23.83
CA LYS A 4 -2.73 -11.01 -24.00
C LYS A 4 -4.03 -11.67 -23.56
N VAL A 5 -4.75 -11.04 -22.64
CA VAL A 5 -6.07 -11.44 -22.18
C VAL A 5 -7.00 -10.25 -22.42
N GLU A 6 -8.18 -10.50 -22.96
CA GLU A 6 -9.22 -9.48 -23.16
C GLU A 6 -10.29 -9.69 -22.09
N ILE A 7 -10.56 -8.64 -21.31
CA ILE A 7 -11.54 -8.63 -20.22
C ILE A 7 -12.36 -7.34 -20.29
N GLU A 8 -13.63 -7.43 -19.96
CA GLU A 8 -14.50 -6.26 -19.79
C GLU A 8 -14.47 -5.84 -18.32
N VAL A 9 -14.28 -4.54 -18.08
CA VAL A 9 -14.17 -3.95 -16.75
C VAL A 9 -14.96 -2.65 -16.72
N ASP A 10 -15.55 -2.32 -15.58
CA ASP A 10 -16.21 -1.04 -15.37
C ASP A 10 -15.18 0.11 -15.42
N ASP A 11 -15.33 0.99 -16.41
CA ASP A 11 -14.42 2.14 -16.59
C ASP A 11 -14.45 3.08 -15.38
N GLY A 12 -15.59 3.24 -14.70
CA GLY A 12 -15.66 4.08 -13.50
C GLY A 12 -14.76 3.59 -12.37
N LEU A 13 -14.69 2.27 -12.18
CA LEU A 13 -13.78 1.66 -11.21
C LEU A 13 -12.31 1.82 -11.61
N VAL A 14 -12.01 1.69 -12.90
CA VAL A 14 -10.66 1.88 -13.44
C VAL A 14 -10.20 3.32 -13.27
N GLN A 15 -11.04 4.30 -13.61
CA GLN A 15 -10.73 5.72 -13.46
C GLN A 15 -10.53 6.10 -11.99
N GLU A 16 -11.36 5.59 -11.08
CA GLU A 16 -11.20 5.88 -9.66
C GLU A 16 -9.92 5.24 -9.10
N ALA A 17 -9.55 4.04 -9.53
CA ALA A 17 -8.29 3.41 -9.16
C ALA A 17 -7.08 4.19 -9.70
N ILE A 18 -7.13 4.63 -10.96
CA ILE A 18 -6.11 5.50 -11.56
C ILE A 18 -5.94 6.78 -10.72
N ARG A 19 -7.05 7.43 -10.39
CA ARG A 19 -7.04 8.68 -9.61
C ARG A 19 -6.51 8.47 -8.20
N ARG A 20 -6.95 7.41 -7.51
CA ARG A 20 -6.64 7.14 -6.11
C ARG A 20 -5.21 6.64 -5.88
N TYR A 21 -4.70 5.86 -6.82
CA TYR A 21 -3.37 5.24 -6.74
C TYR A 21 -2.36 5.88 -7.70
N HIS A 22 -2.74 6.96 -8.39
CA HIS A 22 -1.90 7.70 -9.34
C HIS A 22 -1.28 6.82 -10.44
N LEU A 23 -2.07 5.91 -10.99
CA LEU A 23 -1.63 4.96 -12.01
C LEU A 23 -1.70 5.56 -13.41
N ALA A 24 -0.90 5.05 -14.34
CA ALA A 24 -0.83 5.56 -15.71
C ALA A 24 -1.94 5.01 -16.61
N ASP A 25 -2.32 3.74 -16.43
CA ASP A 25 -3.30 3.09 -17.30
C ASP A 25 -4.10 1.96 -16.61
N ALA A 26 -5.09 1.43 -17.34
CA ALA A 26 -5.91 0.31 -16.89
C ALA A 26 -5.11 -0.99 -16.69
N ARG A 27 -3.97 -1.17 -17.38
CA ARG A 27 -3.13 -2.36 -17.22
C ARG A 27 -2.43 -2.34 -15.88
N GLU A 28 -1.93 -1.18 -15.46
CA GLU A 28 -1.37 -0.97 -14.13
C GLU A 28 -2.41 -1.17 -13.05
N VAL A 29 -3.64 -0.70 -13.24
CA VAL A 29 -4.76 -0.96 -12.31
C VAL A 29 -4.96 -2.46 -12.13
N ILE A 30 -5.09 -3.21 -13.23
CA ILE A 30 -5.30 -4.67 -13.18
C ILE A 30 -4.09 -5.36 -12.55
N HIS A 31 -2.87 -4.95 -12.91
CA HIS A 31 -1.67 -5.54 -12.36
C HIS A 31 -1.55 -5.31 -10.86
N LEU A 32 -1.83 -4.10 -10.39
CA LEU A 32 -1.85 -3.76 -8.98
C LEU A 32 -2.94 -4.54 -8.25
N ALA A 33 -4.15 -4.60 -8.78
CA ALA A 33 -5.26 -5.33 -8.17
C ALA A 33 -4.99 -6.83 -8.05
N LEU A 34 -4.41 -7.45 -9.09
CA LEU A 34 -4.03 -8.87 -9.04
C LEU A 34 -2.93 -9.09 -8.02
N ARG A 35 -1.95 -8.19 -7.95
CA ARG A 35 -0.86 -8.29 -6.98
C ARG A 35 -1.37 -8.15 -5.55
N THR A 36 -2.21 -7.17 -5.26
CA THR A 36 -2.77 -7.00 -3.92
C THR A 36 -3.65 -8.17 -3.49
N LEU A 37 -4.39 -8.80 -4.41
CA LEU A 37 -5.16 -10.02 -4.11
C LEU A 37 -4.24 -11.19 -3.74
N LEU A 38 -3.14 -11.37 -4.46
CA LEU A 38 -2.16 -12.42 -4.18
C LEU A 38 -1.33 -12.14 -2.91
N ASP A 39 -0.97 -10.88 -2.67
CA ASP A 39 -0.23 -10.47 -1.47
C ASP A 39 -1.13 -10.49 -0.22
N ALA A 40 -2.43 -10.18 -0.34
CA ALA A 40 -3.38 -10.25 0.78
C ALA A 40 -3.59 -11.67 1.32
N GLU A 41 -3.40 -12.71 0.49
CA GLU A 41 -3.36 -14.10 0.98
C GLU A 41 -2.10 -14.40 1.79
N ALA A 42 -1.00 -13.67 1.58
CA ALA A 42 0.23 -13.76 2.37
C ALA A 42 0.19 -12.89 3.64
N ASP A 43 -0.66 -11.86 3.68
CA ASP A 43 -0.70 -10.85 4.75
C ASP A 43 -1.60 -11.23 5.94
N GLY A 44 -2.28 -12.37 5.88
CA GLY A 44 -3.01 -12.95 7.01
C GLY A 44 -2.15 -13.20 8.26
N ASP A 45 -0.81 -13.19 8.11
CA ASP A 45 0.17 -13.43 9.17
C ASP A 45 0.94 -12.18 9.65
N GLN A 46 0.70 -10.96 9.12
CA GLN A 46 1.44 -9.75 9.53
C GLN A 46 0.81 -8.97 10.69
N LYS A 47 0.06 -9.65 11.55
CA LYS A 47 -0.43 -9.08 12.81
C LYS A 47 0.66 -9.10 13.89
N GLY A 48 1.82 -8.47 13.67
CA GLY A 48 2.90 -8.60 14.66
C GLY A 48 4.19 -7.80 14.50
N ILE A 49 4.36 -6.95 13.49
CA ILE A 49 5.58 -6.13 13.42
C ILE A 49 5.25 -4.72 13.94
N TYR A 50 5.52 -4.52 15.22
CA TYR A 50 5.63 -3.19 15.81
C TYR A 50 6.80 -2.47 15.12
N ASP A 51 6.50 -1.43 14.34
CA ASP A 51 7.52 -0.64 13.63
C ASP A 51 7.95 0.56 14.49
N GLU A 52 9.08 0.41 15.18
CA GLU A 52 9.69 1.44 16.03
C GLU A 52 10.10 2.71 15.25
N PHE A 53 10.03 2.70 13.91
CA PHE A 53 10.34 3.86 13.07
C PHE A 53 9.12 4.75 12.78
N SER A 54 7.90 4.30 13.10
CA SER A 54 6.67 5.09 12.95
C SER A 54 6.36 6.00 14.15
N ASP A 55 6.99 5.74 15.31
CA ASP A 55 6.94 6.63 16.46
C ASP A 55 7.88 7.83 16.26
N LEU A 56 7.30 8.96 15.84
CA LEU A 56 7.95 10.29 15.78
C LEU A 56 8.49 10.78 17.15
N GLY A 57 8.31 10.00 18.23
CA GLY A 57 8.93 10.19 19.54
C GLY A 57 10.41 9.78 19.59
N ALA A 58 10.90 8.94 18.66
CA ALA A 58 12.29 8.45 18.66
C ALA A 58 13.34 9.54 18.42
N TRP A 59 12.92 10.71 17.93
CA TRP A 59 13.78 11.89 17.68
C TRP A 59 13.58 13.01 18.70
N GLN A 60 12.76 12.81 19.73
CA GLN A 60 12.62 13.80 20.79
C GLN A 60 13.76 13.60 21.79
N PRO A 61 14.78 14.50 21.84
CA PRO A 61 15.75 14.44 22.90
C PRO A 61 15.01 14.70 24.21
N ASP A 62 15.14 13.78 25.16
CA ASP A 62 14.62 13.93 26.53
C ASP A 62 15.00 15.31 27.08
N ARG A 63 14.06 16.26 26.97
CA ARG A 63 14.12 17.50 27.72
C ARG A 63 13.55 17.22 29.10
N ASN A 64 14.25 16.42 29.89
CA ASN A 64 14.15 16.51 31.33
C ASN A 64 15.43 17.12 31.89
N GLY A 65 15.57 18.43 31.67
CA GLY A 65 16.40 19.28 32.52
C GLY A 65 15.48 19.95 33.53
N GLY A 66 15.60 19.59 34.81
CA GLY A 66 14.76 20.19 35.85
C GLY A 66 15.06 19.77 37.29
N GLY A 67 16.25 20.08 37.79
CA GLY A 67 16.51 20.56 39.17
C GLY A 67 16.23 19.66 40.38
N GLY A 68 17.29 19.32 41.12
CA GLY A 68 17.26 18.74 42.46
C GLY A 68 18.57 18.07 42.84
#